data_AF-A0A078J5U3-F1
#
_entry.id   AF-A0A078J5U3-F1
#
_cell.length_a   1.000
_cell.length_b   1.000
_cell.length_c   1.000
_cell.angle_alpha   90.00
_cell.angle_beta   90.00
_cell.angle_gamma   90.00
#
_symmetry.space_group_name_H-M   'P 1'
#
loop_
_entity.id
_entity.type
_entity.pdbx_description
1 polymer ?
#
loop_
_entity_poly.entity_id
_entity_poly.type
_entity_poly.pdbx_seq_one_letter_code
_entity_poly.pdbx_strand_id
1 'polypeptide(L)' 'MAENLYISSILHKAFIEVDEEGTEAATVSFADLLTCSACQSRKPDFIADHPFLFTVREDKSGVVVFMGQVLDPSKH' A
#
# COMPACT_ATOMS: atom_id res chain seq x y z
N MET A 1 -34.48 -14.94 -33.63
CA MET A 1 -34.33 -15.55 -32.29
C MET A 1 -33.15 -14.84 -31.66
N ALA A 2 -33.35 -14.14 -30.55
CA ALA A 2 -32.24 -13.47 -29.89
C ALA A 2 -31.33 -14.54 -29.30
N GLU A 3 -30.09 -14.60 -29.77
CA GLU A 3 -29.05 -15.44 -29.19
C GLU A 3 -28.74 -15.00 -27.75
N ASN A 4 -28.70 -15.97 -26.82
CA ASN A 4 -28.40 -15.74 -25.41
C ASN A 4 -26.92 -15.37 -25.26
N LEU A 5 -26.61 -14.08 -25.32
CA LEU A 5 -25.30 -13.53 -25.02
C LEU A 5 -25.15 -13.33 -23.51
N TYR A 6 -24.18 -14.02 -22.90
CA TYR A 6 -23.80 -13.80 -21.50
C TYR A 6 -22.29 -13.98 -21.32
N ILE A 7 -21.74 -13.36 -20.28
CA ILE A 7 -20.34 -13.50 -19.92
C ILE A 7 -20.17 -14.81 -19.16
N SER A 8 -19.36 -15.73 -19.69
CA SER A 8 -19.07 -17.02 -19.06
C SER A 8 -18.01 -16.91 -17.96
N SER A 9 -17.01 -16.04 -18.13
CA SER A 9 -15.94 -15.82 -17.16
C SER A 9 -15.24 -14.48 -17.36
N ILE A 10 -14.75 -13.89 -16.27
CA ILE A 10 -13.84 -12.76 -16.29
C ILE A 10 -12.60 -13.16 -15.50
N LEU A 11 -11.43 -13.13 -16.14
CA LEU A 11 -10.15 -13.46 -15.50
C LEU A 11 -9.40 -12.18 -15.19
N HIS A 12 -9.04 -11.99 -13.93
CA HIS A 12 -8.25 -10.86 -13.47
C HIS A 12 -7.02 -11.39 -12.72
N LYS A 13 -5.84 -10.98 -13.16
CA LYS A 13 -4.55 -11.31 -12.52
C LYS A 13 -3.84 -10.00 -12.19
N ALA A 14 -3.42 -9.85 -10.94
CA ALA A 14 -2.68 -8.72 -10.43
C ALA A 14 -1.41 -9.23 -9.72
N PHE A 15 -0.37 -8.40 -9.71
CA PHE A 15 0.89 -8.67 -9.02
C PHE A 15 1.35 -7.37 -8.35
N ILE A 16 1.86 -7.48 -7.14
CA ILE A 16 2.39 -6.37 -6.33
C ILE A 16 3.68 -6.86 -5.69
N GLU A 17 4.72 -6.03 -5.76
CA GLU A 17 6.01 -6.22 -5.15
C GLU A 17 6.31 -4.99 -4.30
N VAL A 18 6.89 -5.21 -3.12
CA VAL A 18 7.26 -4.15 -2.19
C VAL A 18 8.72 -4.38 -1.82
N ASP A 19 9.55 -3.42 -2.15
CA ASP A 19 10.98 -3.40 -1.86
C ASP A 19 11.38 -2.10 -1.16
N GLU A 20 12.64 -2.02 -0.75
CA GLU A 20 13.21 -0.81 -0.15
C GLU A 20 13.54 0.28 -1.18
N GLU A 21 13.51 -0.02 -2.49
CA GLU A 21 13.78 0.96 -3.55
C GLU A 21 12.59 1.91 -3.77
N GLY A 22 11.44 1.62 -3.17
CA GLY A 22 10.28 2.49 -3.10
C GLY A 22 10.50 3.84 -2.37
N THR A 23 10.56 4.93 -3.15
CA THR A 23 10.56 6.37 -2.78
C THR A 23 11.71 6.85 -1.87
N GLU A 24 12.81 7.28 -2.50
CA GLU A 24 13.98 8.02 -1.96
C GLU A 24 13.71 9.22 -1.00
N ALA A 25 12.46 9.59 -0.71
CA ALA A 25 12.07 10.85 -0.05
C ALA A 25 12.06 10.85 1.51
N ALA A 26 12.37 9.73 2.19
CA ALA A 26 12.48 9.70 3.66
C ALA A 26 13.74 10.43 4.21
N THR A 27 14.76 10.64 3.38
CA THR A 27 16.07 11.20 3.79
C THR A 27 16.06 12.72 4.02
N VAL A 28 15.31 13.50 3.24
CA VAL A 28 15.37 14.98 3.30
C VAL A 28 14.61 15.56 4.51
N SER A 29 13.51 14.92 4.92
CA SER A 29 12.65 15.40 6.02
C SER A 29 13.21 15.13 7.43
N PHE A 30 14.21 14.27 7.57
CA PHE A 30 14.93 14.04 8.83
C PHE A 30 15.86 15.21 9.20
N ALA A 31 16.42 15.91 8.21
CA ALA A 31 17.38 16.99 8.44
C ALA A 31 16.72 18.25 9.05
N ASP A 32 15.51 18.61 8.60
CA ASP A 32 14.77 19.78 9.09
C ASP A 32 14.07 19.56 10.44
N LEU A 33 13.80 18.32 10.85
CA LEU A 33 13.19 18.03 12.16
C LEU A 33 14.19 18.11 13.33
N LEU A 34 15.50 18.03 13.07
CA LEU A 34 16.56 18.10 14.09
C LEU A 34 16.75 19.51 14.68
N THR A 35 16.26 20.56 14.01
CA THR A 35 16.40 21.95 14.46
C THR A 35 15.27 22.43 15.37
N CYS A 36 14.18 21.68 15.54
CA CYS A 36 13.01 22.06 16.35
C CYS A 36 12.78 21.09 17.52
N SER A 37 13.60 21.21 18.58
CA SER A 37 13.66 20.28 19.71
C SER A 37 12.52 20.40 20.74
N ALA A 38 11.46 21.20 20.52
CA ALA A 38 10.58 21.62 21.60
C ALA A 38 9.23 20.87 21.73
N CYS A 39 8.87 19.96 20.83
CA CYS A 39 7.59 19.23 20.94
C CYS A 39 7.60 17.88 20.19
N GLN A 40 8.48 16.96 20.58
CA GLN A 40 8.44 15.59 20.03
C GLN A 40 7.37 14.77 20.77
N SER A 41 6.13 14.85 20.29
CA SER A 41 5.17 13.76 20.47
C SER A 41 5.87 12.47 20.04
N ARG A 42 5.99 11.47 20.93
CA ARG A 42 6.50 10.15 20.55
C ARG A 42 5.66 9.65 19.38
N LYS A 43 6.28 9.42 18.22
CA LYS A 43 5.61 8.79 17.09
C LYS A 43 5.23 7.36 17.52
N PRO A 44 4.02 6.88 17.19
CA PRO A 44 3.65 5.50 17.48
C PRO A 44 4.50 4.55 16.62
N ASP A 45 4.87 3.42 17.20
CA ASP A 45 5.54 2.33 16.47
C ASP A 45 4.52 1.62 15.57
N PHE A 46 4.93 1.33 14.33
CA PHE A 46 4.18 0.49 13.40
C PHE A 46 5.01 -0.76 13.09
N ILE A 47 4.57 -1.91 13.61
CA ILE A 47 5.24 -3.20 13.47
C ILE A 47 4.29 -4.13 12.72
N ALA A 48 4.55 -4.36 11.43
CA ALA A 48 3.76 -5.24 10.58
C ALA A 48 4.27 -6.70 10.62
N ASP A 49 4.41 -7.26 11.82
CA ASP A 49 4.92 -8.62 12.08
C ASP A 49 3.81 -9.70 12.12
N HIS A 50 2.60 -9.34 11.72
CA HIS A 50 1.41 -10.17 11.71
C HIS A 50 0.53 -9.79 10.50
N PRO A 51 -0.49 -10.60 10.14
CA PRO A 51 -1.31 -10.34 8.97
C PRO A 51 -1.90 -8.92 8.94
N PHE A 52 -1.80 -8.26 7.79
CA PHE A 52 -2.27 -6.89 7.60
C PHE A 52 -2.98 -6.72 6.25
N LEU A 53 -3.82 -5.68 6.18
CA LEU A 53 -4.45 -5.21 4.95
C LEU A 53 -3.65 -4.07 4.34
N PHE A 54 -3.64 -3.98 3.02
CA PHE A 54 -3.07 -2.84 2.31
C PHE A 54 -3.99 -2.36 1.20
N THR A 55 -3.80 -1.10 0.80
CA THR A 55 -4.54 -0.49 -0.30
C THR A 55 -3.63 0.49 -1.02
N VAL A 56 -3.57 0.40 -2.36
CA VAL A 56 -2.97 1.43 -3.21
C VAL A 56 -4.11 2.31 -3.69
N ARG A 57 -4.10 3.57 -3.29
CA ARG A 57 -5.18 4.54 -3.53
C ARG A 57 -4.59 5.79 -4.18
N GLU A 58 -5.32 6.38 -5.10
CA GLU A 58 -5.07 7.74 -5.57
C GLU A 58 -5.71 8.74 -4.58
N ASP A 59 -4.90 9.68 -4.07
CA ASP A 59 -5.29 10.46 -2.90
C ASP A 59 -6.41 11.47 -3.18
N LYS A 60 -6.40 12.13 -4.35
CA LYS A 60 -7.30 13.25 -4.65
C LYS A 60 -8.73 12.79 -4.92
N SER A 61 -8.89 11.77 -5.76
CA SER A 61 -10.18 11.17 -6.13
C SER A 61 -10.65 10.13 -5.12
N GLY A 62 -9.72 9.52 -4.37
CA GLY A 62 -10.03 8.45 -3.45
C GLY A 62 -10.14 7.07 -4.09
N VAL A 63 -9.86 6.95 -5.39
CA VAL A 63 -9.99 5.68 -6.13
C VAL A 63 -8.98 4.66 -5.61
N VAL A 64 -9.49 3.48 -5.27
CA VAL A 64 -8.68 2.32 -4.91
C VAL A 64 -8.24 1.61 -6.17
N VAL A 65 -6.93 1.54 -6.41
CA VAL A 65 -6.32 0.88 -7.55
C VAL A 65 -5.99 -0.58 -7.22
N PHE A 66 -5.51 -0.83 -6.00
CA PHE A 66 -5.29 -2.17 -5.48
C PHE A 66 -5.75 -2.28 -4.03
N MET A 67 -6.24 -3.45 -3.65
CA MET A 67 -6.52 -3.81 -2.27
C MET A 67 -6.14 -5.28 -2.07
N GLY A 68 -5.56 -5.58 -0.92
CA GLY A 68 -5.15 -6.94 -0.61
C GLY A 68 -4.83 -7.13 0.86
N GLN A 69 -4.40 -8.35 1.16
CA GLN A 69 -3.97 -8.76 2.48
C GLN A 69 -2.65 -9.52 2.36
N VAL A 70 -1.76 -9.31 3.32
CA VAL A 70 -0.56 -10.11 3.51
C VAL A 70 -0.82 -11.02 4.70
N LEU A 71 -0.95 -12.32 4.44
CA LEU A 71 -1.11 -13.34 5.49
C LEU A 71 0.23 -13.97 5.88
N ASP A 72 1.13 -14.11 4.91
CA ASP A 72 2.44 -14.70 5.07
C ASP A 72 3.41 -14.11 4.02
N PRO A 73 4.31 -13.19 4.41
CA PRO A 73 5.24 -12.56 3.48
C PRO A 73 6.35 -13.50 2.99
N SER A 74 6.50 -14.69 3.58
CA SER A 74 7.52 -15.68 3.17
C SER A 74 7.09 -16.55 1.99
N LYS A 75 5.81 -16.49 1.59
CA LYS A 75 5.24 -17.27 0.49
C LYS A 75 5.13 -16.41 -0.77
N HIS A 76 6.22 -16.31 -1.52
CA HIS A 76 6.28 -15.65 -2.82
C HIS A 76 7.15 -16.42 -3.82
#